data_AF-A0AAN0SFG3-F1
#
_entry.id   AF-A0AAN0SFG3-F1
#
_cell.length_a   1.000
_cell.length_b   1.000
_cell.length_c   1.000
_cell.angle_alpha   90.00
_cell.angle_beta   90.00
_cell.angle_gamma   90.00
#
_symmetry.space_group_name_H-M   'P 1'
#
loop_
_entity.id
_entity.type
_entity.pdbx_description
1 polymer ?
#
loop_
_entity_poly.entity_id
_entity_poly.type
_entity_poly.pdbx_seq_one_letter_code
_entity_poly.pdbx_strand_id
1 'polypeptide(L)'
;MNVSMTQLLQEMNLSSIEQAHDYCMSFGIDPKKIVLETQPIAFDNACDAYTLGSALAISRKAQTAVEAANIIGEGLQAYCKPGSVAAQREVGLGHGALAARLLSEETQCFAFLAGHESFAAAEGAIKIALNANKSRQTPLKVILNGLGKDAAYLISRINGFTYVRTEFDYQTNQLIEVERKRFFEGARGDILCYGADEVREGVAIMHRESVDVSITGNSTNPTRFQHPVAGIYKSECNALGRHYFSVASGGGTGRTLHPDNVAAGPASYGMTDTMGRMHADAQFAGSSSVPAHVAMMGFIGMGNNPMVGATVALAVAVEHQLHR
;
A
#
# COMPACT_ATOMS: atom_id res chain seq x y z
N MET A 1 9.05 20.36 11.63
CA MET A 1 9.38 21.24 10.48
C MET A 1 9.40 20.33 9.26
N ASN A 2 8.58 20.60 8.25
CA ASN A 2 8.61 19.78 7.02
C ASN A 2 9.95 20.02 6.32
N VAL A 3 10.71 18.94 6.10
CA VAL A 3 11.97 19.00 5.37
C VAL A 3 11.67 19.34 3.91
N SER A 4 12.35 20.35 3.36
CA SER A 4 12.13 20.80 1.98
C SER A 4 13.06 20.10 1.00
N MET A 5 12.68 20.08 -0.28
CA MET A 5 13.52 19.55 -1.36
C MET A 5 14.92 20.18 -1.35
N THR A 6 15.00 21.50 -1.16
CA THR A 6 16.27 22.22 -1.13
C THR A 6 17.17 21.76 0.02
N GLN A 7 16.59 21.48 1.20
CA GLN A 7 17.36 20.99 2.34
C GLN A 7 17.95 19.60 2.07
N LEU A 8 17.15 18.69 1.50
CA LEU A 8 17.63 17.35 1.15
C LEU A 8 18.71 17.37 0.06
N LEU A 9 18.55 18.23 -0.96
CA LEU A 9 19.58 18.41 -1.99
C LEU A 9 20.90 18.94 -1.38
N GLN A 10 20.81 19.93 -0.49
CA GLN A 10 21.98 20.47 0.20
C GLN A 10 22.69 19.44 1.09
N GLU A 11 21.92 18.57 1.78
CA GLU A 11 22.48 17.48 2.58
C GLU A 11 23.38 16.55 1.75
N MET A 12 22.99 16.30 0.50
CA MET A 12 23.73 15.46 -0.45
C MET A 12 24.81 16.23 -1.22
N ASN A 13 24.99 17.54 -0.97
CA ASN A 13 25.82 18.44 -1.77
C ASN A 13 25.42 18.50 -3.26
N LEU A 14 24.13 18.41 -3.54
CA LEU A 14 23.55 18.51 -4.88
C LEU A 14 22.80 19.84 -5.02
N SER A 15 22.80 20.42 -6.23
CA SER A 15 22.12 21.69 -6.52
C SER A 15 20.81 21.55 -7.28
N SER A 16 20.52 20.38 -7.87
CA SER A 16 19.29 20.17 -8.64
C SER A 16 18.84 18.71 -8.67
N ILE A 17 17.61 18.48 -9.13
CA ILE A 17 17.05 17.14 -9.31
C ILE A 17 17.75 16.38 -10.44
N GLU A 18 18.22 17.08 -11.47
CA GLU A 18 19.04 16.48 -12.53
C GLU A 18 20.35 15.93 -11.96
N GLN A 19 21.01 16.65 -11.05
CA GLN A 19 22.19 16.12 -10.38
C GLN A 19 21.86 14.94 -9.46
N ALA A 20 20.70 14.95 -8.79
CA ALA A 20 20.23 13.80 -8.01
C ALA A 20 19.95 12.58 -8.89
N HIS A 21 19.44 12.80 -10.10
CA HIS A 21 19.24 11.76 -11.10
C HIS A 21 20.56 11.18 -11.58
N ASP A 22 21.51 12.03 -11.99
CA ASP A 22 22.84 11.61 -12.43
C ASP A 22 23.59 10.87 -11.31
N TYR A 23 23.39 11.31 -10.05
CA TYR A 23 23.90 10.61 -8.89
C TYR A 23 23.31 9.20 -8.77
N CYS A 24 22.00 9.02 -8.87
CA CYS A 24 21.38 7.69 -8.89
C CYS A 24 21.90 6.82 -10.04
N MET A 25 22.03 7.40 -11.24
CA MET A 25 22.53 6.72 -12.43
C MET A 25 23.97 6.24 -12.28
N SER A 26 24.81 6.97 -11.53
CA SER A 26 26.19 6.55 -11.23
C SER A 26 26.26 5.24 -10.42
N PHE A 27 25.18 4.89 -9.70
CA PHE A 27 25.00 3.61 -9.01
C PHE A 27 24.16 2.60 -9.82
N GLY A 28 23.84 2.91 -11.08
CA GLY A 28 23.06 2.05 -11.96
C GLY A 28 21.58 1.95 -11.56
N ILE A 29 21.04 2.96 -10.88
CA ILE A 29 19.63 3.06 -10.51
C ILE A 29 18.99 4.18 -11.34
N ASP A 30 17.91 3.86 -12.04
CA ASP A 30 17.10 4.82 -12.81
C ASP A 30 15.72 4.97 -12.14
N PRO A 31 15.54 5.94 -11.22
CA PRO A 31 14.28 6.13 -10.52
C PRO A 31 13.13 6.48 -11.46
N LYS A 32 13.39 7.27 -12.51
CA LYS A 32 12.36 7.71 -13.45
C LYS A 32 11.81 6.53 -14.24
N LYS A 33 12.69 5.67 -14.73
CA LYS A 33 12.30 4.43 -15.42
C LYS A 33 11.48 3.51 -14.52
N ILE A 34 11.91 3.28 -13.27
CA ILE A 34 11.17 2.41 -12.34
C ILE A 34 9.77 2.97 -12.05
N VAL A 35 9.64 4.29 -11.86
CA VAL A 35 8.34 4.95 -11.67
C VAL A 35 7.43 4.74 -12.88
N LEU A 36 7.94 4.98 -14.10
CA LEU A 36 7.15 4.89 -15.33
C LEU A 36 6.84 3.44 -15.74
N GLU A 37 7.71 2.47 -15.45
CA GLU A 37 7.42 1.04 -15.61
C GLU A 37 6.36 0.57 -14.61
N THR A 38 6.32 1.17 -13.42
CA THR A 38 5.30 0.87 -12.41
C THR A 38 3.95 1.48 -12.79
N GLN A 39 3.94 2.75 -13.21
CA GLN A 39 2.76 3.44 -13.71
C GLN A 39 3.12 4.39 -14.87
N PRO A 40 2.83 4.00 -16.13
CA PRO A 40 3.20 4.81 -17.31
C PRO A 40 2.58 6.20 -17.37
N ILE A 41 1.48 6.41 -16.64
CA ILE A 41 0.73 7.68 -16.58
C ILE A 41 1.11 8.54 -15.35
N ALA A 42 2.18 8.19 -14.63
CA ALA A 42 2.66 8.97 -13.49
C ALA A 42 3.13 10.36 -13.95
N PHE A 43 3.02 11.36 -13.06
CA PHE A 43 3.45 12.73 -13.36
C PHE A 43 4.96 12.88 -13.16
N ASP A 44 5.55 13.89 -13.80
CA ASP A 44 6.98 14.20 -13.63
C ASP A 44 7.35 14.47 -12.17
N ASN A 45 6.43 15.08 -11.40
CA ASN A 45 6.61 15.27 -9.95
C ASN A 45 6.82 13.95 -9.19
N ALA A 46 6.24 12.83 -9.64
CA ALA A 46 6.48 11.53 -9.03
C ALA A 46 7.90 11.05 -9.36
N CYS A 47 8.28 11.13 -10.64
CA CYS A 47 9.63 10.79 -11.10
C CYS A 47 10.69 11.56 -10.32
N ASP A 48 10.50 12.87 -10.13
CA ASP A 48 11.44 13.73 -9.42
C ASP A 48 11.46 13.47 -7.90
N ALA A 49 10.30 13.21 -7.27
CA ALA A 49 10.22 12.86 -5.86
C ALA A 49 10.93 11.54 -5.54
N TYR A 50 10.74 10.51 -6.38
CA TYR A 50 11.46 9.25 -6.25
C TYR A 50 12.95 9.39 -6.57
N THR A 51 13.31 10.28 -7.49
CA THR A 51 14.71 10.61 -7.76
C THR A 51 15.37 11.21 -6.52
N LEU A 52 14.74 12.21 -5.88
CA LEU A 52 15.24 12.82 -4.66
C LEU A 52 15.38 11.80 -3.53
N GLY A 53 14.34 11.00 -3.28
CA GLY A 53 14.34 9.99 -2.21
C GLY A 53 15.38 8.89 -2.43
N SER A 54 15.56 8.44 -3.67
CA SER A 54 16.56 7.42 -4.01
C SER A 54 17.98 7.97 -3.86
N ALA A 55 18.24 9.19 -4.35
CA ALA A 55 19.53 9.85 -4.17
C ALA A 55 19.88 10.02 -2.69
N LEU A 56 18.89 10.38 -1.87
CA LEU A 56 19.06 10.54 -0.42
C LEU A 56 19.42 9.21 0.25
N ALA A 57 18.73 8.12 -0.10
CA ALA A 57 19.02 6.78 0.43
C ALA A 57 20.43 6.30 0.06
N ILE A 58 20.88 6.59 -1.18
CA ILE A 58 22.23 6.30 -1.64
C ILE A 58 23.27 7.14 -0.88
N SER A 59 23.04 8.45 -0.77
CA SER A 59 23.96 9.39 -0.10
C SER A 59 24.13 9.06 1.38
N ARG A 60 23.05 8.65 2.05
CA ARG A 60 23.07 8.20 3.45
C ARG A 60 23.60 6.76 3.61
N LYS A 61 23.90 6.05 2.52
CA LYS A 61 24.42 4.68 2.51
C LYS A 61 23.50 3.72 3.28
N ALA A 62 22.21 3.73 2.96
CA ALA A 62 21.23 2.84 3.58
C ALA A 62 21.72 1.38 3.56
N GLN A 63 21.74 0.73 4.72
CA GLN A 63 22.31 -0.62 4.90
C GLN A 63 21.31 -1.74 4.61
N THR A 64 20.03 -1.42 4.50
CA THR A 64 18.95 -2.38 4.26
C THR A 64 17.88 -1.75 3.37
N ALA A 65 17.10 -2.59 2.68
CA ALA A 65 15.94 -2.12 1.93
C ALA A 65 14.90 -1.45 2.85
N VAL A 66 14.79 -1.89 4.11
CA VAL A 66 13.91 -1.27 5.12
C VAL A 66 14.33 0.18 5.39
N GLU A 67 15.62 0.42 5.61
CA GLU A 67 16.17 1.76 5.82
C GLU A 67 16.01 2.62 4.56
N ALA A 68 16.34 2.07 3.38
CA ALA A 68 16.20 2.76 2.11
C ALA A 68 14.75 3.20 1.85
N ALA A 69 13.76 2.34 2.15
CA ALA A 69 12.35 2.66 1.99
C ALA A 69 11.89 3.83 2.88
N ASN A 70 12.34 3.88 4.14
CA ASN A 70 12.04 5.00 5.03
C ASN A 70 12.66 6.30 4.52
N ILE A 71 13.91 6.28 4.07
CA ILE A 71 14.61 7.46 3.53
C ILE A 71 13.96 7.94 2.23
N ILE A 72 13.57 7.02 1.34
CA ILE A 72 12.80 7.37 0.12
C ILE A 72 11.51 8.10 0.52
N GLY A 73 10.84 7.65 1.59
CA GLY A 73 9.67 8.33 2.16
C GLY A 73 9.90 9.79 2.52
N GLU A 74 11.10 10.16 3.00
CA GLU A 74 11.47 11.56 3.27
C GLU A 74 11.53 12.39 1.97
N GLY A 75 12.10 11.82 0.90
CA GLY A 75 12.11 12.45 -0.42
C GLY A 75 10.69 12.66 -0.98
N LEU A 76 9.82 11.67 -0.80
CA LEU A 76 8.40 11.79 -1.16
C LEU A 76 7.71 12.89 -0.33
N GLN A 77 8.00 12.95 0.97
CA GLN A 77 7.42 13.93 1.88
C GLN A 77 7.80 15.37 1.51
N ALA A 78 9.02 15.58 1.04
CA ALA A 78 9.50 16.89 0.59
C ALA A 78 8.71 17.47 -0.60
N TYR A 79 8.03 16.62 -1.37
CA TYR A 79 7.16 17.01 -2.48
C TYR A 79 5.69 17.24 -2.08
N CYS A 80 5.31 16.99 -0.83
CA CYS A 80 3.98 17.35 -0.35
C CYS A 80 3.83 18.88 -0.33
N LYS A 81 2.80 19.42 -1.01
CA LYS A 81 2.57 20.87 -1.04
C LYS A 81 2.32 21.40 0.38
N PRO A 82 3.00 22.47 0.83
CA PRO A 82 2.76 23.06 2.14
C PRO A 82 1.28 23.41 2.36
N GLY A 83 0.75 23.05 3.53
CA GLY A 83 -0.67 23.27 3.86
C GLY A 83 -1.66 22.30 3.21
N SER A 84 -1.21 21.40 2.34
CA SER A 84 -2.07 20.37 1.75
C SER A 84 -2.41 19.26 2.75
N VAL A 85 -3.46 18.50 2.43
CA VAL A 85 -3.83 17.28 3.16
C VAL A 85 -2.68 16.28 3.16
N ALA A 86 -1.94 16.16 2.05
CA ALA A 86 -0.79 15.27 1.95
C ALA A 86 0.34 15.65 2.91
N ALA A 87 0.61 16.95 3.06
CA ALA A 87 1.62 17.44 4.01
C ALA A 87 1.18 17.25 5.47
N GLN A 88 -0.09 17.51 5.78
CA GLN A 88 -0.62 17.36 7.15
C GLN A 88 -0.64 15.92 7.65
N ARG A 89 -0.83 14.96 6.74
CA ARG A 89 -0.88 13.52 7.06
C ARG A 89 0.45 12.80 6.87
N GLU A 90 1.49 13.55 6.53
CA GLU A 90 2.82 12.98 6.30
C GLU A 90 2.79 11.83 5.28
N VAL A 91 2.05 12.00 4.19
CA VAL A 91 1.75 10.92 3.24
C VAL A 91 3.01 10.31 2.63
N GLY A 92 4.05 11.11 2.38
CA GLY A 92 5.33 10.61 1.89
C GLY A 92 6.01 9.67 2.89
N LEU A 93 6.06 10.08 4.16
CA LEU A 93 6.59 9.24 5.25
C LEU A 93 5.75 7.97 5.44
N GLY A 94 4.42 8.08 5.35
CA GLY A 94 3.52 6.94 5.43
C GLY A 94 3.76 5.89 4.33
N HIS A 95 4.05 6.32 3.10
CA HIS A 95 4.42 5.42 1.99
C HIS A 95 5.75 4.71 2.26
N GLY A 96 6.77 5.46 2.72
CA GLY A 96 8.05 4.89 3.14
C GLY A 96 7.89 3.85 4.26
N ALA A 97 7.11 4.18 5.28
CA ALA A 97 6.84 3.32 6.44
C ALA A 97 6.05 2.05 6.09
N LEU A 98 5.14 2.11 5.11
CA LEU A 98 4.46 0.92 4.59
C LEU A 98 5.46 0.04 3.83
N ALA A 99 6.20 0.60 2.87
CA ALA A 99 7.19 -0.16 2.09
C ALA A 99 8.24 -0.81 2.99
N ALA A 100 8.76 -0.09 3.99
CA ALA A 100 9.71 -0.60 4.98
C ALA A 100 9.16 -1.82 5.74
N ARG A 101 7.88 -1.81 6.13
CA ARG A 101 7.24 -2.97 6.78
C ARG A 101 7.11 -4.15 5.84
N LEU A 102 6.75 -3.93 4.58
CA LEU A 102 6.67 -5.02 3.59
C LEU A 102 8.03 -5.65 3.30
N LEU A 103 9.12 -4.89 3.45
CA LEU A 103 10.49 -5.35 3.31
C LEU A 103 11.05 -6.01 4.58
N SER A 104 10.46 -5.74 5.75
CA SER A 104 10.91 -6.28 7.04
C SER A 104 10.52 -7.75 7.24
N GLU A 105 11.46 -8.56 7.70
CA GLU A 105 11.22 -9.96 8.13
C GLU A 105 10.22 -10.07 9.29
N GLU A 106 9.95 -9.00 10.04
CA GLU A 106 8.93 -9.01 11.08
C GLU A 106 7.52 -9.13 10.50
N THR A 107 7.30 -8.66 9.28
CA THR A 107 6.03 -8.79 8.57
C THR A 107 5.99 -10.13 7.85
N GLN A 108 5.09 -11.01 8.25
CA GLN A 108 4.91 -12.33 7.63
C GLN A 108 3.71 -12.34 6.68
N CYS A 109 2.63 -11.61 7.01
CA CYS A 109 1.42 -11.56 6.21
C CYS A 109 0.96 -10.13 5.89
N PHE A 110 0.72 -9.88 4.60
CA PHE A 110 0.17 -8.65 4.06
C PHE A 110 -1.21 -8.88 3.44
N ALA A 111 -2.21 -8.10 3.85
CA ALA A 111 -3.57 -8.20 3.34
C ALA A 111 -3.98 -6.98 2.52
N PHE A 112 -4.51 -7.24 1.33
CA PHE A 112 -5.34 -6.30 0.60
C PHE A 112 -6.79 -6.50 1.02
N LEU A 113 -7.35 -5.55 1.76
CA LEU A 113 -8.78 -5.49 2.00
C LEU A 113 -9.45 -4.95 0.75
N ALA A 114 -9.75 -5.85 -0.18
CA ALA A 114 -10.13 -5.54 -1.55
C ALA A 114 -11.55 -4.98 -1.62
N GLY A 115 -11.73 -3.91 -2.41
CA GLY A 115 -13.03 -3.40 -2.85
C GLY A 115 -13.21 -3.59 -4.36
N HIS A 116 -14.18 -2.92 -5.00
CA HIS A 116 -14.55 -3.12 -6.42
C HIS A 116 -13.43 -2.88 -7.46
N GLU A 117 -12.33 -2.25 -7.06
CA GLU A 117 -11.11 -2.07 -7.88
C GLU A 117 -10.21 -3.32 -7.87
N SER A 118 -10.77 -4.49 -7.59
CA SER A 118 -10.05 -5.69 -7.17
C SER A 118 -9.00 -6.18 -8.18
N PHE A 119 -9.21 -5.92 -9.48
CA PHE A 119 -8.26 -6.30 -10.52
C PHE A 119 -6.94 -5.51 -10.42
N ALA A 120 -7.03 -4.20 -10.19
CA ALA A 120 -5.84 -3.36 -10.00
C ALA A 120 -5.14 -3.65 -8.67
N ALA A 121 -5.92 -4.01 -7.63
CA ALA A 121 -5.36 -4.46 -6.35
C ALA A 121 -4.60 -5.79 -6.50
N ALA A 122 -5.12 -6.74 -7.28
CA ALA A 122 -4.49 -8.03 -7.56
C ALA A 122 -3.13 -7.90 -8.26
N GLU A 123 -3.05 -7.14 -9.36
CA GLU A 123 -1.79 -6.91 -10.08
C GLU A 123 -0.77 -6.12 -9.23
N GLY A 124 -1.23 -5.14 -8.46
CA GLY A 124 -0.40 -4.42 -7.49
C GLY A 124 0.17 -5.36 -6.42
N ALA A 125 -0.65 -6.25 -5.87
CA ALA A 125 -0.27 -7.23 -4.85
C ALA A 125 0.85 -8.16 -5.33
N ILE A 126 0.74 -8.67 -6.55
CA ILE A 126 1.76 -9.52 -7.17
C ILE A 126 3.10 -8.78 -7.28
N LYS A 127 3.09 -7.58 -7.86
CA LYS A 127 4.32 -6.82 -8.09
C LYS A 127 5.01 -6.42 -6.78
N ILE A 128 4.23 -6.06 -5.76
CA ILE A 128 4.75 -5.72 -4.44
C ILE A 128 5.39 -6.97 -3.80
N ALA A 129 4.68 -8.10 -3.79
CA ALA A 129 5.20 -9.35 -3.23
C ALA A 129 6.49 -9.79 -3.91
N LEU A 130 6.50 -9.83 -5.24
CA LEU A 130 7.66 -10.28 -6.03
C LEU A 130 8.88 -9.37 -5.83
N ASN A 131 8.70 -8.06 -5.70
CA ASN A 131 9.83 -7.16 -5.46
C ASN A 131 10.28 -7.22 -4.00
N ALA A 132 9.37 -7.21 -3.02
CA ALA A 132 9.74 -7.33 -1.61
C ALA A 132 10.51 -8.64 -1.35
N ASN A 133 10.10 -9.74 -1.99
CA ASN A 133 10.75 -11.04 -1.82
C ASN A 133 12.17 -11.13 -2.41
N LYS A 134 12.65 -10.11 -3.13
CA LYS A 134 14.04 -10.06 -3.60
C LYS A 134 15.03 -9.71 -2.48
N SER A 135 14.58 -8.96 -1.47
CA SER A 135 15.39 -8.56 -0.31
C SER A 135 15.03 -9.32 0.97
N ARG A 136 14.16 -10.33 0.87
CA ARG A 136 13.68 -11.12 2.02
C ARG A 136 14.20 -12.54 1.97
N GLN A 137 14.43 -13.10 3.15
CA GLN A 137 14.71 -14.52 3.35
C GLN A 137 13.41 -15.32 3.34
N THR A 138 12.38 -14.83 4.03
CA THR A 138 11.06 -15.46 4.06
C THR A 138 10.10 -14.73 3.12
N PRO A 139 9.57 -15.40 2.08
CA PRO A 139 8.61 -14.78 1.16
C PRO A 139 7.40 -14.24 1.92
N LEU A 140 7.06 -12.98 1.65
CA LEU A 140 5.89 -12.31 2.20
C LEU A 140 4.63 -13.02 1.73
N LYS A 141 3.81 -13.48 2.68
CA LYS A 141 2.51 -14.06 2.38
C LYS A 141 1.51 -12.95 2.07
N VAL A 142 0.86 -13.03 0.91
CA VAL A 142 -0.12 -12.02 0.48
C VAL A 142 -1.51 -12.61 0.38
N ILE A 143 -2.48 -11.92 0.96
CA ILE A 143 -3.89 -12.30 0.89
C ILE A 143 -4.75 -11.16 0.33
N LEU A 144 -5.85 -11.52 -0.33
CA LEU A 144 -6.96 -10.63 -0.66
C LEU A 144 -8.16 -11.03 0.19
N ASN A 145 -8.81 -10.06 0.83
CA ASN A 145 -9.97 -10.25 1.70
C ASN A 145 -11.03 -9.18 1.42
N GLY A 146 -12.31 -9.54 1.34
CA GLY A 146 -13.42 -8.60 1.13
C GLY A 146 -14.06 -8.58 -0.25
N LEU A 147 -13.76 -9.61 -1.04
CA LEU A 147 -14.50 -9.92 -2.26
C LEU A 147 -15.71 -10.78 -1.90
N GLY A 148 -16.85 -10.60 -2.57
CA GLY A 148 -17.90 -11.63 -2.49
C GLY A 148 -17.36 -12.97 -3.01
N LYS A 149 -17.89 -14.10 -2.53
CA LYS A 149 -17.36 -15.44 -2.85
C LYS A 149 -17.24 -15.70 -4.36
N ASP A 150 -18.24 -15.31 -5.14
CA ASP A 150 -18.20 -15.44 -6.60
C ASP A 150 -17.14 -14.54 -7.25
N ALA A 151 -17.01 -13.30 -6.76
CA ALA A 151 -16.00 -12.36 -7.26
C ALA A 151 -14.58 -12.87 -6.93
N ALA A 152 -14.36 -13.39 -5.72
CA ALA A 152 -13.11 -13.99 -5.30
C ALA A 152 -12.73 -15.17 -6.20
N TYR A 153 -13.67 -16.07 -6.50
CA TYR A 153 -13.42 -17.20 -7.39
C TYR A 153 -13.00 -16.73 -8.79
N LEU A 154 -13.74 -15.78 -9.38
CA LEU A 154 -13.44 -15.26 -10.72
C LEU A 154 -12.10 -14.54 -10.78
N ILE A 155 -11.81 -13.67 -9.81
CA ILE A 155 -10.54 -12.95 -9.71
C ILE A 155 -9.38 -13.93 -9.54
N SER A 156 -9.56 -14.96 -8.70
CA SER A 156 -8.54 -15.99 -8.51
C SER A 156 -8.25 -16.74 -9.80
N ARG A 157 -9.30 -17.13 -10.53
CA ARG A 157 -9.17 -17.83 -11.80
C ARG A 157 -8.47 -16.99 -12.86
N ILE A 158 -8.84 -15.72 -12.99
CA ILE A 158 -8.31 -14.83 -14.03
C ILE A 158 -6.84 -14.48 -13.74
N ASN A 159 -6.49 -14.22 -12.48
CA ASN A 159 -5.14 -13.78 -12.11
C ASN A 159 -4.20 -14.96 -11.77
N GLY A 160 -4.73 -16.17 -11.61
CA GLY A 160 -3.97 -17.35 -11.25
C GLY A 160 -3.66 -17.45 -9.75
N PHE A 161 -4.54 -16.94 -8.88
CA PHE A 161 -4.37 -17.03 -7.43
C PHE A 161 -4.90 -18.37 -6.89
N THR A 162 -4.70 -18.61 -5.59
CA THR A 162 -5.41 -19.67 -4.88
C THR A 162 -6.69 -19.10 -4.28
N TYR A 163 -7.83 -19.58 -4.76
CA TYR A 163 -9.13 -19.29 -4.15
C TYR A 163 -9.29 -20.07 -2.86
N VAL A 164 -9.70 -19.39 -1.80
CA VAL A 164 -10.06 -20.00 -0.51
C VAL A 164 -11.48 -19.60 -0.17
N ARG A 165 -12.40 -20.55 -0.21
CA ARG A 165 -13.79 -20.36 0.18
C ARG A 165 -13.95 -20.68 1.66
N THR A 166 -14.57 -19.78 2.38
CA THR A 166 -14.88 -19.96 3.79
C THR A 166 -16.38 -19.94 4.06
N GLU A 167 -16.77 -20.49 5.20
CA GLU A 167 -18.06 -20.31 5.84
C GLU A 167 -17.83 -19.92 7.30
N PHE A 168 -18.62 -18.99 7.81
CA PHE A 168 -18.52 -18.51 9.18
C PHE A 168 -19.68 -19.06 10.02
N ASP A 169 -19.36 -19.85 11.05
CA ASP A 169 -20.34 -20.35 11.99
C ASP A 169 -20.65 -19.28 13.05
N TYR A 170 -21.87 -18.75 12.98
CA TYR A 170 -22.38 -17.70 13.86
C TYR A 170 -22.57 -18.14 15.31
N GLN A 171 -22.78 -19.43 15.57
CA GLN A 171 -22.99 -19.96 16.91
C GLN A 171 -21.67 -20.10 17.65
N THR A 172 -20.63 -20.56 16.94
CA THR A 172 -19.31 -20.86 17.53
C THR A 172 -18.27 -19.77 17.28
N ASN A 173 -18.56 -18.79 16.42
CA ASN A 173 -17.61 -17.78 15.91
C ASN A 173 -16.40 -18.38 15.17
N GLN A 174 -16.58 -19.53 14.51
CA GLN A 174 -15.48 -20.22 13.84
C GLN A 174 -15.52 -20.04 12.33
N LEU A 175 -14.34 -19.81 11.75
CA LEU A 175 -14.14 -19.76 10.31
C LEU A 175 -13.73 -21.12 9.78
N ILE A 176 -14.58 -21.69 8.93
CA ILE A 176 -14.38 -23.01 8.32
C ILE A 176 -13.93 -22.79 6.87
N GLU A 177 -12.84 -23.43 6.46
CA GLU A 177 -12.45 -23.49 5.05
C GLU A 177 -13.20 -24.64 4.39
N VAL A 178 -14.02 -24.33 3.38
CA VAL A 178 -14.87 -25.31 2.69
C VAL A 178 -14.29 -25.72 1.33
N GLU A 179 -13.47 -24.87 0.72
CA GLU A 179 -12.83 -25.16 -0.56
C GLU A 179 -11.51 -24.40 -0.67
N ARG A 180 -10.49 -25.07 -1.22
CA ARG A 180 -9.24 -24.47 -1.66
C ARG A 180 -8.91 -24.90 -3.08
N LYS A 181 -8.73 -23.92 -3.97
CA LYS A 181 -8.45 -24.19 -5.38
C LYS A 181 -7.34 -23.29 -5.90
N ARG A 182 -6.20 -23.91 -6.21
CA ARG A 182 -5.06 -23.23 -6.84
C ARG A 182 -5.24 -23.23 -8.36
N PHE A 183 -5.19 -22.05 -8.99
CA PHE A 183 -5.38 -21.91 -10.43
C PHE A 183 -4.07 -21.84 -11.24
N PHE A 184 -2.92 -21.62 -10.60
CA PHE A 184 -1.64 -21.47 -11.29
C PHE A 184 -0.48 -22.08 -10.50
N GLU A 185 0.45 -22.71 -11.21
CA GLU A 185 1.70 -23.24 -10.66
C GLU A 185 2.80 -22.16 -10.76
N GLY A 186 3.25 -21.64 -9.62
CA GLY A 186 4.16 -20.49 -9.54
C GLY A 186 3.70 -19.41 -8.55
N ALA A 187 4.47 -18.33 -8.41
CA ALA A 187 4.32 -17.32 -7.35
C ALA A 187 2.91 -16.68 -7.28
N ARG A 188 2.20 -16.57 -8.41
CA ARG A 188 0.82 -16.06 -8.42
C ARG A 188 -0.11 -16.95 -7.62
N GLY A 189 0.06 -18.27 -7.71
CA GLY A 189 -0.75 -19.23 -6.96
C GLY A 189 -0.50 -19.21 -5.46
N ASP A 190 0.55 -18.56 -4.97
CA ASP A 190 0.83 -18.43 -3.53
C ASP A 190 0.01 -17.31 -2.88
N ILE A 191 -0.58 -16.44 -3.69
CA ILE A 191 -1.50 -15.41 -3.22
C ILE A 191 -2.84 -16.07 -2.90
N LEU A 192 -3.33 -15.87 -1.68
CA LEU A 192 -4.62 -16.40 -1.24
C LEU A 192 -5.71 -15.36 -1.44
N CYS A 193 -6.79 -15.74 -2.08
CA CYS A 193 -7.92 -14.86 -2.34
C CYS A 193 -9.15 -15.40 -1.63
N TYR A 194 -9.51 -14.72 -0.54
CA TYR A 194 -10.66 -15.03 0.28
C TYR A 194 -11.89 -14.28 -0.21
N GLY A 195 -12.99 -15.02 -0.33
CA GLY A 195 -14.32 -14.46 -0.46
C GLY A 195 -14.98 -14.36 0.92
N ALA A 196 -15.46 -13.19 1.29
CA ALA A 196 -16.15 -12.96 2.56
C ALA A 196 -17.48 -12.25 2.30
N ASP A 197 -18.56 -12.77 2.90
CA ASP A 197 -19.91 -12.22 2.71
C ASP A 197 -20.18 -11.07 3.69
N GLU A 198 -19.46 -11.03 4.82
CA GLU A 198 -19.68 -10.06 5.89
C GLU A 198 -18.45 -9.79 6.76
N VAL A 199 -18.55 -8.78 7.63
CA VAL A 199 -17.44 -8.25 8.42
C VAL A 199 -16.86 -9.29 9.37
N ARG A 200 -17.67 -10.10 10.07
CA ARG A 200 -17.14 -11.07 11.05
C ARG A 200 -16.33 -12.17 10.37
N GLU A 201 -16.81 -12.66 9.23
CA GLU A 201 -16.05 -13.59 8.39
C GLU A 201 -14.73 -12.94 7.94
N GLY A 202 -14.79 -11.70 7.48
CA GLY A 202 -13.61 -10.90 7.10
C GLY A 202 -12.58 -10.77 8.22
N VAL A 203 -13.01 -10.44 9.45
CA VAL A 203 -12.13 -10.34 10.63
C VAL A 203 -11.54 -11.71 11.00
N ALA A 204 -12.34 -12.77 10.95
CA ALA A 204 -11.87 -14.11 11.24
C ALA A 204 -10.81 -14.58 10.23
N ILE A 205 -10.92 -14.17 8.96
CA ILE A 205 -9.87 -14.40 7.94
C ILE A 205 -8.58 -13.68 8.34
N MET A 206 -8.65 -12.43 8.78
CA MET A 206 -7.47 -11.68 9.24
C MET A 206 -6.75 -12.38 10.41
N HIS A 207 -7.51 -12.94 11.36
CA HIS A 207 -6.95 -13.76 12.45
C HIS A 207 -6.35 -15.07 11.97
N ARG A 208 -7.06 -15.82 11.13
CA ARG A 208 -6.61 -17.10 10.56
C ARG A 208 -5.26 -16.94 9.88
N GLU A 209 -5.12 -15.88 9.10
CA GLU A 209 -3.91 -15.62 8.32
C GLU A 209 -2.83 -14.89 9.12
N SER A 210 -3.14 -14.42 10.34
CA SER A 210 -2.24 -13.63 11.20
C SER A 210 -1.67 -12.42 10.47
N VAL A 211 -2.56 -11.57 9.98
CA VAL A 211 -2.18 -10.39 9.18
C VAL A 211 -1.42 -9.35 10.01
N ASP A 212 -0.21 -9.02 9.58
CA ASP A 212 0.63 -8.01 10.24
C ASP A 212 0.43 -6.62 9.64
N VAL A 213 0.20 -6.56 8.32
CA VAL A 213 0.03 -5.31 7.57
C VAL A 213 -1.21 -5.41 6.69
N SER A 214 -2.01 -4.35 6.59
CA SER A 214 -3.05 -4.28 5.57
C SER A 214 -3.18 -2.92 4.91
N ILE A 215 -3.79 -2.93 3.73
CA ILE A 215 -4.25 -1.73 3.04
C ILE A 215 -5.74 -1.87 2.69
N THR A 216 -6.55 -0.89 3.10
CA THR A 216 -7.96 -0.83 2.72
C THR A 216 -8.09 -0.26 1.31
N GLY A 217 -8.64 -1.06 0.40
CA GLY A 217 -8.97 -0.63 -0.95
C GLY A 217 -10.23 0.22 -1.02
N ASN A 218 -10.37 0.96 -2.12
CA ASN A 218 -11.56 1.75 -2.42
C ASN A 218 -12.72 0.80 -2.84
N SER A 219 -13.93 1.08 -2.36
CA SER A 219 -15.12 0.25 -2.55
C SER A 219 -16.35 1.12 -2.81
N THR A 220 -17.44 0.54 -3.33
CA THR A 220 -18.71 1.23 -3.58
C THR A 220 -19.44 1.45 -2.26
N ASN A 221 -19.10 0.63 -1.25
CA ASN A 221 -19.61 0.76 0.10
C ASN A 221 -18.54 0.38 1.14
N PRO A 222 -17.49 1.21 1.31
CA PRO A 222 -16.36 0.91 2.20
C PRO A 222 -16.76 0.87 3.69
N THR A 223 -17.91 1.44 4.05
CA THR A 223 -18.47 1.42 5.40
C THR A 223 -19.02 0.04 5.78
N ARG A 224 -19.22 -0.86 4.81
CA ARG A 224 -19.81 -2.19 5.05
C ARG A 224 -18.78 -3.30 5.26
N PHE A 225 -17.53 -3.11 4.84
CA PHE A 225 -16.54 -4.19 4.91
C PHE A 225 -15.13 -3.73 5.25
N GLN A 226 -14.44 -3.02 4.35
CA GLN A 226 -12.98 -2.83 4.44
C GLN A 226 -12.55 -2.10 5.72
N HIS A 227 -13.13 -0.93 6.02
CA HIS A 227 -12.80 -0.20 7.25
C HIS A 227 -13.33 -0.88 8.52
N PRO A 228 -14.57 -1.41 8.57
CA PRO A 228 -15.01 -2.20 9.72
C PRO A 228 -14.09 -3.40 10.03
N VAL A 229 -13.70 -4.18 9.02
CA VAL A 229 -12.78 -5.32 9.20
C VAL A 229 -11.43 -4.84 9.73
N ALA A 230 -10.83 -3.82 9.13
CA ALA A 230 -9.56 -3.28 9.58
C ALA A 230 -9.64 -2.73 11.02
N GLY A 231 -10.70 -2.00 11.35
CA GLY A 231 -10.89 -1.38 12.66
C GLY A 231 -11.17 -2.37 13.78
N ILE A 232 -12.05 -3.35 13.55
CA ILE A 232 -12.31 -4.43 14.52
C ILE A 232 -11.03 -5.23 14.74
N TYR A 233 -10.36 -5.65 13.66
CA TYR A 233 -9.12 -6.40 13.76
C TYR A 233 -8.01 -5.64 14.49
N LYS A 234 -7.86 -4.32 14.25
CA LYS A 234 -6.91 -3.47 14.99
C LYS A 234 -7.22 -3.44 16.48
N SER A 235 -8.49 -3.27 16.85
CA SER A 235 -8.93 -3.27 18.25
C SER A 235 -8.61 -4.60 18.93
N GLU A 236 -8.90 -5.72 18.27
CA GLU A 236 -8.64 -7.06 18.79
C GLU A 236 -7.14 -7.37 18.88
N CYS A 237 -6.33 -7.00 17.88
CA CYS A 237 -4.87 -7.13 17.95
C CYS A 237 -4.29 -6.33 19.11
N ASN A 238 -4.72 -5.08 19.30
CA ASN A 238 -4.28 -4.26 20.44
C ASN A 238 -4.64 -4.92 21.79
N ALA A 239 -5.85 -5.46 21.92
CA ALA A 239 -6.28 -6.16 23.13
C ALA A 239 -5.47 -7.44 23.40
N LEU A 240 -4.99 -8.10 22.34
CA LEU A 240 -4.13 -9.28 22.41
C LEU A 240 -2.62 -8.95 22.51
N GLY A 241 -2.24 -7.66 22.52
CA GLY A 241 -0.84 -7.24 22.51
C GLY A 241 -0.10 -7.57 21.20
N ARG A 242 -0.83 -7.76 20.09
CA ARG A 242 -0.27 -8.04 18.77
C ARG A 242 -0.12 -6.74 17.98
N HIS A 243 1.02 -6.57 17.33
CA HIS A 243 1.23 -5.45 16.40
C HIS A 243 0.52 -5.73 15.08
N TYR A 244 -0.26 -4.76 14.62
CA TYR A 244 -0.88 -4.75 13.30
C TYR A 244 -0.80 -3.33 12.75
N PHE A 245 -0.27 -3.17 11.53
CA PHE A 245 -0.14 -1.89 10.84
C PHE A 245 -1.21 -1.78 9.76
N SER A 246 -2.11 -0.81 9.91
CA SER A 246 -3.23 -0.62 8.99
C SER A 246 -3.06 0.65 8.19
N VAL A 247 -3.26 0.54 6.88
CA VAL A 247 -3.22 1.67 5.97
C VAL A 247 -4.59 1.92 5.37
N ALA A 248 -5.06 3.16 5.48
CA ALA A 248 -6.27 3.60 4.80
C ALA A 248 -5.89 4.25 3.45
N SER A 249 -6.06 3.51 2.34
CA SER A 249 -5.98 4.08 1.00
C SER A 249 -7.33 4.68 0.60
N GLY A 250 -7.32 5.82 -0.11
CA GLY A 250 -8.57 6.42 -0.60
C GLY A 250 -9.20 7.47 0.32
N GLY A 251 -8.49 7.97 1.34
CA GLY A 251 -8.97 9.00 2.27
C GLY A 251 -9.09 10.42 1.70
N GLY A 252 -9.39 10.56 0.40
CA GLY A 252 -9.64 11.85 -0.23
C GLY A 252 -11.08 12.31 0.01
N THR A 253 -11.24 13.58 0.40
CA THR A 253 -12.53 14.28 0.34
C THR A 253 -13.04 14.24 -1.11
N GLY A 254 -13.96 13.33 -1.44
CA GLY A 254 -14.69 13.52 -2.70
C GLY A 254 -15.42 12.37 -3.37
N ARG A 255 -15.13 11.07 -3.16
CA ARG A 255 -15.70 10.07 -4.11
C ARG A 255 -16.11 8.68 -3.63
N THR A 256 -15.92 8.27 -2.39
CA THR A 256 -16.13 6.84 -2.09
C THR A 256 -17.57 6.48 -1.66
N LEU A 257 -18.36 7.45 -1.22
CA LEU A 257 -19.77 7.23 -0.95
C LEU A 257 -20.54 8.25 -1.77
N HIS A 258 -21.25 7.77 -2.79
CA HIS A 258 -22.25 8.61 -3.43
C HIS A 258 -23.21 9.07 -2.32
N PRO A 259 -23.58 10.37 -2.24
CA PRO A 259 -24.54 10.86 -1.26
C PRO A 259 -25.81 10.00 -1.17
N ASP A 260 -26.22 9.43 -2.31
CA ASP A 260 -27.37 8.52 -2.42
C ASP A 260 -27.11 7.12 -1.85
N ASN A 261 -25.86 6.63 -1.80
CA ASN A 261 -25.52 5.31 -1.23
C ASN A 261 -25.67 5.26 0.30
N VAL A 262 -25.61 6.42 0.96
CA VAL A 262 -25.70 6.55 2.42
C VAL A 262 -26.85 7.46 2.87
N ALA A 263 -27.62 8.00 1.92
CA ALA A 263 -28.67 8.99 2.16
C ALA A 263 -28.25 10.16 3.07
N ALA A 264 -26.95 10.48 3.10
CA ALA A 264 -26.35 11.43 4.04
C ALA A 264 -26.08 12.81 3.41
N GLY A 265 -26.41 13.00 2.13
CA GLY A 265 -26.16 14.25 1.43
C GLY A 265 -24.66 14.63 1.46
N PRO A 266 -24.31 15.92 1.61
CA PRO A 266 -22.93 16.37 1.74
C PRO A 266 -22.15 15.77 2.93
N ALA A 267 -22.82 15.24 3.96
CA ALA A 267 -22.13 14.58 5.09
C ALA A 267 -21.45 13.25 4.70
N SER A 268 -21.76 12.71 3.52
CA SER A 268 -21.05 11.56 2.93
C SER A 268 -19.60 11.91 2.54
N TYR A 269 -19.30 13.19 2.26
CA TYR A 269 -17.96 13.64 1.93
C TYR A 269 -17.08 13.56 3.18
N GLY A 270 -16.04 12.72 3.11
CA GLY A 270 -15.10 12.53 4.22
C GLY A 270 -15.47 11.40 5.18
N MET A 271 -16.56 10.65 4.98
CA MET A 271 -16.85 9.50 5.85
C MET A 271 -15.77 8.40 5.73
N THR A 272 -15.23 8.17 4.53
CA THR A 272 -14.04 7.31 4.33
C THR A 272 -12.81 7.87 5.02
N ASP A 273 -12.69 9.20 5.09
CA ASP A 273 -11.62 9.86 5.83
C ASP A 273 -11.73 9.59 7.32
N THR A 274 -12.92 9.81 7.88
CA THR A 274 -13.23 9.57 9.29
C THR A 274 -13.01 8.12 9.68
N MET A 275 -13.50 7.17 8.88
CA MET A 275 -13.31 5.73 9.13
C MET A 275 -11.84 5.34 9.07
N GLY A 276 -11.08 5.85 8.09
CA GLY A 276 -9.64 5.61 8.03
C GLY A 276 -8.94 6.02 9.32
N ARG A 277 -9.27 7.18 9.89
CA ARG A 277 -8.68 7.67 11.15
C ARG A 277 -9.02 6.81 12.37
N MET A 278 -10.02 5.94 12.31
CA MET A 278 -10.38 5.06 13.43
C MET A 278 -9.40 3.89 13.60
N HIS A 279 -8.66 3.52 12.55
CA HIS A 279 -7.82 2.32 12.58
C HIS A 279 -6.43 2.50 11.94
N ALA A 280 -6.27 3.47 11.05
CA ALA A 280 -5.09 3.56 10.21
C ALA A 280 -3.91 4.19 10.96
N ASP A 281 -2.76 3.53 10.87
CA ASP A 281 -1.46 4.07 11.27
C ASP A 281 -0.88 4.99 10.18
N ALA A 282 -1.27 4.79 8.93
CA ALA A 282 -0.98 5.69 7.82
C ALA A 282 -2.22 5.89 6.94
N GLN A 283 -2.49 7.13 6.54
CA GLN A 283 -3.64 7.47 5.71
C GLN A 283 -3.18 8.17 4.43
N PHE A 284 -3.41 7.52 3.29
CA PHE A 284 -2.97 8.03 2.01
C PHE A 284 -3.98 9.00 1.40
N ALA A 285 -3.46 9.94 0.62
CA ALA A 285 -4.24 10.95 -0.06
C ALA A 285 -4.62 10.49 -1.47
N GLY A 286 -5.87 10.72 -1.87
CA GLY A 286 -6.34 10.44 -3.23
C GLY A 286 -6.57 8.97 -3.53
N SER A 287 -6.74 8.63 -4.81
CA SER A 287 -7.12 7.29 -5.28
C SER A 287 -5.94 6.32 -5.34
N SER A 288 -6.23 5.03 -5.14
CA SER A 288 -5.26 3.94 -5.25
C SER A 288 -4.61 3.80 -6.64
N SER A 289 -5.23 4.31 -7.70
CA SER A 289 -4.83 4.04 -9.09
C SER A 289 -4.74 5.27 -10.00
N VAL A 290 -5.35 6.41 -9.65
CA VAL A 290 -5.46 7.57 -10.55
C VAL A 290 -4.53 8.72 -10.10
N PRO A 291 -3.45 9.03 -10.85
CA PRO A 291 -2.52 10.14 -10.59
C PRO A 291 -3.19 11.48 -10.27
N ALA A 292 -4.19 11.87 -11.08
CA ALA A 292 -4.87 13.14 -10.92
C ALA A 292 -5.55 13.29 -9.55
N HIS A 293 -6.17 12.22 -9.02
CA HIS A 293 -6.79 12.26 -7.71
C HIS A 293 -5.77 12.47 -6.58
N VAL A 294 -4.55 11.97 -6.76
CA VAL A 294 -3.46 12.16 -5.79
C VAL A 294 -2.87 13.57 -5.90
N ALA A 295 -2.67 14.07 -7.12
CA ALA A 295 -2.21 15.43 -7.38
C ALA A 295 -3.18 16.51 -6.85
N MET A 296 -4.49 16.28 -6.99
CA MET A 296 -5.54 17.17 -6.45
C MET A 296 -5.47 17.31 -4.92
N MET A 297 -4.94 16.31 -4.22
CA MET A 297 -4.74 16.36 -2.76
C MET A 297 -3.41 17.03 -2.36
N GLY A 298 -2.67 17.58 -3.33
CA GLY A 298 -1.41 18.27 -3.12
C GLY A 298 -0.18 17.37 -3.09
N PHE A 299 -0.23 16.24 -3.80
CA PHE A 299 0.86 15.25 -3.82
C PHE A 299 1.37 14.90 -5.24
N ILE A 300 2.25 13.91 -5.35
CA ILE A 300 3.18 13.71 -6.50
C ILE A 300 2.56 13.16 -7.79
N GLY A 301 1.25 12.92 -7.86
CA GLY A 301 0.60 12.47 -9.10
C GLY A 301 0.98 11.04 -9.51
N MET A 302 0.85 10.10 -8.57
CA MET A 302 0.99 8.66 -8.79
C MET A 302 -0.02 7.94 -7.87
N GLY A 303 -0.66 6.87 -8.34
CA GLY A 303 -1.66 6.13 -7.53
C GLY A 303 -1.02 5.45 -6.31
N ASN A 304 -1.76 5.33 -5.19
CA ASN A 304 -1.18 4.81 -3.94
C ASN A 304 -0.59 3.39 -4.07
N ASN A 305 -1.25 2.47 -4.79
CA ASN A 305 -0.73 1.11 -4.94
C ASN A 305 0.56 1.09 -5.79
N PRO A 306 0.61 1.76 -6.97
CA PRO A 306 1.86 2.00 -7.68
C PRO A 306 2.96 2.62 -6.82
N MET A 307 2.64 3.59 -5.96
CA MET A 307 3.63 4.22 -5.10
C MET A 307 4.30 3.24 -4.15
N VAL A 308 3.53 2.36 -3.51
CA VAL A 308 4.11 1.29 -2.67
C VAL A 308 5.02 0.38 -3.52
N GLY A 309 4.58 0.01 -4.72
CA GLY A 309 5.37 -0.80 -5.64
C GLY A 309 6.70 -0.15 -6.06
N ALA A 310 6.67 1.14 -6.41
CA ALA A 310 7.86 1.90 -6.79
C ALA A 310 8.82 2.09 -5.60
N THR A 311 8.29 2.37 -4.41
CA THR A 311 9.09 2.51 -3.18
C THR A 311 9.81 1.21 -2.85
N VAL A 312 9.09 0.07 -2.87
CA VAL A 312 9.68 -1.26 -2.65
C VAL A 312 10.74 -1.57 -3.70
N ALA A 313 10.45 -1.35 -4.99
CA ALA A 313 11.40 -1.64 -6.06
C ALA A 313 12.68 -0.80 -5.97
N LEU A 314 12.57 0.49 -5.64
CA LEU A 314 13.72 1.38 -5.48
C LEU A 314 14.52 1.07 -4.22
N ALA A 315 13.85 0.77 -3.11
CA ALA A 315 14.52 0.40 -1.87
C ALA A 315 15.38 -0.86 -2.04
N VAL A 316 14.85 -1.89 -2.70
CA VAL A 316 15.59 -3.10 -3.07
C VAL A 316 16.75 -2.79 -4.01
N ALA A 317 16.54 -1.91 -5.00
CA ALA A 317 17.60 -1.51 -5.92
C ALA A 317 18.74 -0.78 -5.20
N VAL A 318 18.43 0.11 -4.25
CA VAL A 318 19.41 0.83 -3.44
C VAL A 318 20.22 -0.14 -2.59
N GLU A 319 19.56 -1.02 -1.83
CA GLU A 319 20.23 -2.04 -1.03
C GLU A 319 21.17 -2.90 -1.90
N HIS A 320 20.67 -3.44 -3.00
CA HIS A 320 21.47 -4.30 -3.87
C HIS A 320 22.69 -3.60 -4.47
N GLN A 321 22.61 -2.31 -4.81
CA GLN A 321 23.73 -1.59 -5.43
C GLN A 321 24.74 -1.08 -4.41
N LEU A 322 24.32 -0.76 -3.19
CA LEU A 322 25.23 -0.37 -2.11
C LEU A 322 26.00 -1.54 -1.50
N HIS A 323 25.49 -2.77 -1.63
CA HIS A 323 26.08 -3.99 -1.08
C HIS A 323 26.62 -4.96 -2.14
N ARG A 324 26.78 -4.49 -3.38
CA ARG A 324 27.54 -5.18 -4.45
C ARG A 324 29.02 -4.89 -4.33
#